data_AF-A0A960R532-F1
#
_entry.id   AF-A0A960R532-F1
#
_cell.length_a   1.000
_cell.length_b   1.000
_cell.length_c   1.000
_cell.angle_alpha   90.00
_cell.angle_beta   90.00
_cell.angle_gamma   90.00
#
_symmetry.space_group_name_H-M   'P 1'
#
loop_
_entity.id
_entity.type
_entity.pdbx_description
1 polymer ?
#
loop_
_entity_poly.entity_id
_entity_poly.type
_entity_poly.pdbx_seq_one_letter_code
_entity_poly.pdbx_strand_id
1 'polypeptide(L)'
;MPEDTRTEKLEAAFAEPSEDGTKVGTLRLRPFSLGTLNVCRQLGLTLFLEGEADLDDEEKQRQIVAFAWAQSAPLPEVLDALRTKSAADRIAEFEFRMDVGDLPLLIQEIQRISELAAAAAVEVAPKPGRSGEEDAPPNY
;
A
#
# COMPACT_ATOMS: atom_id res chain seq x y z
N MET A 1 6.31 19.57 25.95
CA MET A 1 6.94 18.41 25.29
C MET A 1 5.78 17.57 24.75
N PRO A 2 5.38 17.69 23.48
CA PRO A 2 4.37 16.80 22.92
C PRO A 2 5.04 15.44 22.67
N GLU A 3 4.46 14.42 23.30
CA GLU A 3 4.96 13.05 23.31
C GLU A 3 4.90 12.42 21.92
N ASP A 4 5.78 11.45 21.75
CA ASP A 4 6.22 10.82 20.52
C ASP A 4 5.16 9.88 19.89
N THR A 5 3.93 10.37 19.69
CA THR A 5 2.81 9.58 19.16
C THR A 5 2.99 9.22 17.68
N ARG A 6 3.91 9.91 17.00
CA ARG A 6 4.18 9.72 15.57
C ARG A 6 5.16 8.58 15.33
N THR A 7 6.25 8.50 16.11
CA THR A 7 7.20 7.40 16.01
C THR A 7 6.54 6.10 16.46
N GLU A 8 5.70 6.11 17.50
CA GLU A 8 4.91 4.93 17.88
C GLU A 8 3.93 4.46 16.80
N LYS A 9 3.33 5.38 16.02
CA LYS A 9 2.42 5.02 14.91
C LYS A 9 3.17 4.48 13.69
N LEU A 10 4.34 5.03 13.41
CA LEU A 10 5.23 4.56 12.35
C LEU A 10 5.82 3.20 12.72
N GLU A 11 6.31 3.05 13.94
CA GLU A 11 6.71 1.77 14.50
C GLU A 11 5.51 0.82 14.46
N ALA A 12 4.31 1.11 14.97
CA ALA A 12 3.16 0.17 14.86
C ALA A 12 2.76 -0.23 13.42
N ALA A 13 3.09 0.57 12.40
CA ALA A 13 2.82 0.24 10.99
C ALA A 13 3.88 -0.68 10.37
N PHE A 14 5.11 -0.70 10.92
CA PHE A 14 6.25 -1.52 10.47
C PHE A 14 6.74 -2.52 11.53
N ALA A 15 6.29 -2.39 12.77
CA ALA A 15 6.61 -3.19 13.93
C ALA A 15 5.89 -4.49 13.70
N GLU A 16 6.72 -5.47 13.33
CA GLU A 16 6.37 -6.84 13.02
C GLU A 16 4.97 -6.93 12.45
N PRO A 17 4.82 -6.83 11.11
CA PRO A 17 3.66 -7.47 10.53
C PRO A 17 3.52 -8.80 11.23
N SER A 18 2.40 -9.01 11.91
CA SER A 18 2.07 -10.35 12.39
C SER A 18 2.38 -11.26 11.20
N GLU A 19 3.19 -12.31 11.37
CA GLU A 19 3.53 -13.21 10.25
C GLU A 19 2.26 -13.69 9.51
N ASP A 20 1.15 -13.55 10.22
CA ASP A 20 -0.23 -13.73 9.91
C ASP A 20 -0.96 -12.65 9.07
N GLY A 21 -0.51 -11.40 8.96
CA GLY A 21 -1.18 -10.34 8.19
C GLY A 21 -2.43 -9.74 8.83
N THR A 22 -3.08 -8.79 8.14
CA THR A 22 -4.30 -8.12 8.62
C THR A 22 -5.55 -8.87 8.20
N LYS A 23 -6.44 -9.21 9.14
CA LYS A 23 -7.74 -9.80 8.81
C LYS A 23 -8.77 -8.72 8.48
N VAL A 24 -9.36 -8.79 7.29
CA VAL A 24 -10.42 -7.91 6.82
C VAL A 24 -11.60 -8.79 6.39
N GLY A 25 -12.66 -8.82 7.21
CA GLY A 25 -13.80 -9.71 6.96
C GLY A 25 -13.38 -11.18 6.93
N THR A 26 -13.64 -11.86 5.82
CA THR A 26 -13.18 -13.23 5.58
C THR A 26 -11.75 -13.33 5.02
N LEU A 27 -11.18 -12.21 4.58
CA LEU A 27 -9.88 -12.15 3.93
C LEU A 27 -8.74 -11.92 4.93
N ARG A 28 -7.57 -12.45 4.58
CA ARG A 28 -6.31 -12.21 5.29
C ARG A 28 -5.36 -11.52 4.34
N LEU A 29 -5.10 -10.24 4.58
CA LEU A 29 -4.24 -9.41 3.75
C LEU A 29 -2.80 -9.53 4.23
N ARG A 30 -1.90 -9.76 3.28
CA ARG A 30 -0.46 -9.71 3.56
C ARG A 30 -0.02 -8.31 4.00
N PRO A 31 1.05 -8.22 4.79
CA PRO A 31 1.70 -6.96 5.12
C PRO A 31 2.01 -6.10 3.89
N PHE A 32 1.77 -4.80 4.02
CA PHE A 32 2.13 -3.87 2.95
C PHE A 32 3.66 -3.76 2.86
N SER A 33 4.22 -4.07 1.69
CA SER A 33 5.67 -4.10 1.46
C SER A 33 6.04 -3.44 0.13
N LEU A 34 7.34 -3.25 -0.11
CA LEU A 34 7.84 -2.83 -1.43
C LEU A 34 7.40 -3.76 -2.57
N GLY A 35 7.23 -5.05 -2.28
CA GLY A 35 6.70 -6.03 -3.24
C GLY A 35 5.25 -5.73 -3.62
N THR A 36 4.42 -5.35 -2.64
CA THR A 36 3.04 -4.93 -2.88
C THR A 36 2.97 -3.71 -3.79
N LEU A 37 3.81 -2.69 -3.56
CA LEU A 37 3.87 -1.51 -4.43
C LEU A 37 4.22 -1.88 -5.88
N ASN A 38 5.15 -2.82 -6.08
CA ASN A 38 5.49 -3.29 -7.42
C ASN A 38 4.32 -4.03 -8.08
N VAL A 39 3.55 -4.82 -7.33
CA VAL A 39 2.33 -5.47 -7.83
C VAL A 39 1.28 -4.42 -8.22
N CYS A 40 1.06 -3.39 -7.39
CA CYS A 40 0.15 -2.29 -7.72
C CYS A 40 0.55 -1.59 -9.03
N ARG A 41 1.85 -1.36 -9.27
CA ARG A 41 2.34 -0.80 -10.55
C ARG A 41 2.07 -1.70 -11.74
N GLN A 42 2.31 -3.01 -11.60
CA GLN A 42 2.08 -3.96 -12.68
C GLN A 42 0.60 -4.14 -13.01
N LEU A 43 -0.28 -4.02 -12.02
CA LEU A 43 -1.73 -4.10 -12.18
C LEU A 43 -2.38 -2.75 -12.53
N GLY A 44 -1.62 -1.65 -12.55
CA GLY A 44 -2.14 -0.32 -12.84
C GLY A 44 -3.11 0.22 -11.78
N LEU A 45 -2.88 -0.11 -10.51
CA LEU A 45 -3.75 0.31 -9.40
C LEU A 45 -3.43 1.75 -8.97
N THR A 46 -3.89 2.71 -9.77
CA THR A 46 -3.62 4.15 -9.58
C THR A 46 -4.08 4.67 -8.23
N LEU A 47 -5.14 4.10 -7.64
CA LEU A 47 -5.62 4.41 -6.29
C LEU A 47 -4.51 4.34 -5.22
N PHE A 48 -3.51 3.47 -5.43
CA PHE A 48 -2.40 3.25 -4.50
C PHE A 48 -1.09 3.92 -4.93
N LEU A 49 -1.05 4.50 -6.13
CA LEU A 49 0.16 5.08 -6.73
C LEU A 49 0.08 6.60 -6.82
N GLU A 50 -1.11 7.11 -7.13
CA GLU A 50 -1.40 8.51 -7.42
C GLU A 50 -2.62 8.85 -6.56
N GLY A 51 -2.36 9.27 -5.31
CA GLY A 51 -3.41 9.66 -4.38
C GLY A 51 -4.31 10.73 -5.01
N GLU A 52 -5.61 10.47 -5.01
CA GLU A 52 -6.65 11.27 -5.69
C GLU A 52 -6.65 11.19 -7.24
N ALA A 53 -6.52 10.00 -7.81
CA ALA A 53 -7.04 9.80 -9.16
C ALA A 53 -8.57 10.00 -9.16
N ASP A 54 -9.09 10.85 -10.06
CA ASP A 54 -10.52 11.00 -10.38
C ASP A 54 -11.04 9.71 -11.04
N LEU A 55 -11.15 8.65 -10.24
CA LEU A 55 -11.71 7.37 -10.63
C LEU A 55 -13.20 7.37 -10.32
N ASP A 56 -14.00 6.86 -11.26
CA ASP A 56 -15.40 6.55 -10.99
C ASP A 56 -15.52 5.40 -9.97
N ASP A 57 -16.73 5.19 -9.46
CA ASP A 57 -16.96 4.21 -8.40
C ASP A 57 -16.71 2.76 -8.86
N GLU A 58 -16.93 2.47 -10.15
CA GLU A 58 -16.71 1.15 -10.75
C GLU A 58 -15.21 0.83 -10.85
N GLU A 59 -14.43 1.79 -11.32
CA GLU A 59 -12.97 1.75 -11.41
C GLU A 59 -12.34 1.61 -10.02
N LYS A 60 -12.81 2.39 -9.04
CA LYS A 60 -12.38 2.24 -7.63
C LYS A 60 -12.63 0.84 -7.12
N GLN A 61 -13.86 0.34 -7.30
CA GLN A 61 -14.23 -1.01 -6.88
C GLN A 61 -13.32 -2.05 -7.53
N ARG A 62 -13.08 -1.98 -8.83
CA ARG A 62 -12.18 -2.91 -9.54
C ARG A 62 -10.77 -2.89 -8.94
N GLN A 63 -10.22 -1.71 -8.68
CA GLN A 63 -8.87 -1.59 -8.11
C GLN A 63 -8.79 -2.11 -6.67
N ILE A 64 -9.83 -1.89 -5.87
CA ILE A 64 -9.94 -2.45 -4.51
C ILE A 64 -9.94 -3.97 -4.56
N VAL A 65 -10.72 -4.58 -5.46
CA VAL A 65 -10.76 -6.04 -5.57
C VAL A 65 -9.45 -6.61 -6.09
N ALA A 66 -8.85 -5.97 -7.08
CA ALA A 66 -7.54 -6.36 -7.59
C ALA A 66 -6.46 -6.32 -6.50
N PHE A 67 -6.48 -5.30 -5.65
CA PHE A 67 -5.61 -5.20 -4.48
C PHE A 67 -5.89 -6.29 -3.45
N ALA A 68 -7.16 -6.54 -3.12
CA ALA A 68 -7.57 -7.56 -2.16
C ALA A 68 -7.12 -8.95 -2.61
N TRP A 69 -7.30 -9.29 -3.89
CA TRP A 69 -6.77 -10.53 -4.47
C TRP A 69 -5.26 -10.59 -4.37
N ALA A 70 -4.56 -9.54 -4.81
CA ALA A 70 -3.11 -9.47 -4.82
C ALA A 70 -2.48 -9.60 -3.43
N GLN A 71 -3.24 -9.27 -2.38
CA GLN A 71 -2.81 -9.36 -0.98
C GLN A 71 -3.23 -10.66 -0.28
N SER A 72 -4.36 -11.25 -0.66
CA SER A 72 -4.92 -12.43 0.02
C SER A 72 -4.59 -13.75 -0.67
N ALA A 73 -4.38 -13.76 -1.98
CA ALA A 73 -4.03 -14.97 -2.72
C ALA A 73 -2.61 -15.45 -2.35
N PRO A 74 -2.27 -16.73 -2.59
CA PRO A 74 -0.91 -17.22 -2.41
C PRO A 74 0.09 -16.45 -3.29
N LEU A 75 1.21 -16.00 -2.71
CA LEU A 75 2.20 -15.20 -3.44
C LEU A 75 2.71 -15.86 -4.74
N PRO A 76 3.00 -17.19 -4.79
CA PRO A 76 3.40 -17.83 -6.04
C PRO A 76 2.35 -17.69 -7.16
N GLU A 77 1.05 -17.74 -6.82
CA GLU A 77 -0.03 -17.59 -7.79
C GLU A 77 -0.12 -16.16 -8.31
N VAL A 78 0.04 -15.16 -7.44
CA VAL A 78 0.06 -13.75 -7.84
C VAL A 78 1.22 -13.49 -8.81
N LEU A 79 2.43 -13.95 -8.48
CA LEU A 79 3.60 -13.76 -9.33
C LEU A 79 3.48 -14.48 -10.67
N ASP A 80 2.93 -15.70 -10.68
CA ASP A 80 2.69 -16.45 -11.91
C ASP A 80 1.65 -15.75 -12.80
N ALA A 81 0.55 -15.28 -12.21
CA ALA A 81 -0.50 -14.57 -12.93
C ALA A 81 -0.01 -13.25 -13.54
N LEU A 82 0.88 -12.52 -12.84
CA LEU A 82 1.54 -11.33 -13.37
C LEU A 82 2.47 -11.67 -14.53
N ARG A 83 3.31 -12.69 -14.37
CA ARG A 83 4.26 -13.14 -15.40
C ARG A 83 3.57 -13.62 -16.67
N THR A 84 2.45 -14.32 -16.52
CA THR A 84 1.67 -14.88 -17.64
C THR A 84 0.59 -13.95 -18.18
N LYS A 85 0.41 -12.76 -17.58
CA LYS A 85 -0.64 -11.80 -17.90
C LYS A 85 -2.06 -12.35 -17.76
N SER A 86 -2.26 -13.28 -16.82
CA SER A 86 -3.56 -13.89 -16.49
C SER A 86 -4.19 -13.32 -15.21
N ALA A 87 -3.63 -12.24 -14.66
CA ALA A 87 -4.12 -11.62 -13.43
C ALA A 87 -5.60 -11.19 -13.51
N ALA A 88 -6.06 -10.66 -14.65
CA ALA A 88 -7.45 -10.27 -14.84
C ALA A 88 -8.43 -11.45 -14.64
N ASP A 89 -8.10 -12.61 -15.20
CA ASP A 89 -8.92 -13.82 -15.07
C ASP A 89 -8.96 -14.31 -13.61
N ARG A 90 -7.82 -14.24 -12.90
CA ARG A 90 -7.73 -14.63 -11.48
C ARG A 90 -8.47 -13.67 -10.57
N ILE A 91 -8.46 -12.38 -10.88
CA ILE A 91 -9.22 -11.36 -10.15
C ILE A 91 -10.72 -11.57 -10.37
N ALA A 92 -11.15 -11.81 -11.61
CA ALA A 92 -12.54 -12.12 -11.90
C ALA A 92 -13.01 -13.39 -11.16
N GLU A 93 -12.18 -14.43 -11.10
CA GLU A 93 -12.51 -15.64 -10.32
C GLU A 93 -12.58 -15.37 -8.81
N PHE A 94 -11.75 -14.45 -8.31
CA PHE A 94 -11.76 -14.01 -6.92
C PHE A 94 -13.02 -13.19 -6.58
N GLU A 95 -13.51 -12.34 -7.50
CA GLU A 95 -14.74 -11.57 -7.34
C GLU A 95 -15.95 -12.47 -7.01
N PHE A 96 -16.07 -13.62 -7.69
CA PHE A 96 -17.15 -14.58 -7.42
C PHE A 96 -17.06 -15.27 -6.05
N ARG A 97 -15.90 -15.22 -5.39
CA ARG A 97 -15.67 -15.85 -4.09
C ARG A 97 -15.73 -14.86 -2.93
N MET A 98 -15.73 -13.57 -3.22
CA MET A 98 -15.74 -12.52 -2.21
C MET A 98 -17.17 -12.23 -1.75
N ASP A 99 -17.35 -12.05 -0.44
CA ASP A 99 -18.62 -11.58 0.11
C ASP A 99 -18.76 -10.07 -0.19
N VAL A 100 -19.94 -9.65 -0.63
CA VAL A 100 -20.27 -8.23 -0.86
C VAL A 100 -20.11 -7.42 0.44
N GLY A 101 -20.33 -8.05 1.60
CA GLY A 101 -20.13 -7.44 2.92
C GLY A 101 -18.67 -7.12 3.26
N ASP A 102 -17.69 -7.72 2.57
CA ASP A 102 -16.27 -7.48 2.80
C ASP A 102 -15.76 -6.22 2.08
N LEU A 103 -16.46 -5.73 1.05
CA LEU A 103 -16.07 -4.55 0.27
C LEU A 103 -15.90 -3.27 1.11
N PRO A 104 -16.85 -2.88 1.98
CA PRO A 104 -16.67 -1.70 2.84
C PRO A 104 -15.49 -1.82 3.80
N LEU A 105 -15.21 -3.03 4.29
CA LEU A 105 -14.08 -3.28 5.20
C LEU A 105 -12.75 -3.16 4.47
N LEU A 106 -12.69 -3.64 3.22
CA LEU A 106 -11.53 -3.46 2.35
C LEU A 106 -11.26 -1.99 2.04
N ILE A 107 -12.31 -1.21 1.76
CA ILE A 107 -12.18 0.23 1.52
C ILE A 107 -11.58 0.94 2.74
N GLN A 108 -12.07 0.65 3.95
CA GLN A 108 -11.55 1.24 5.18
C GLN A 108 -10.08 0.87 5.42
N GLU A 109 -9.72 -0.39 5.20
CA GLU A 109 -8.32 -0.83 5.38
C GLU A 109 -7.39 -0.20 4.34
N ILE A 110 -7.86 -0.04 3.10
CA ILE A 110 -7.11 0.67 2.05
C ILE A 110 -6.89 2.13 2.42
N GLN A 111 -7.92 2.83 2.92
CA GLN A 111 -7.78 4.20 3.41
C GLN A 111 -6.75 4.29 4.54
N ARG A 112 -6.79 3.36 5.50
CA ARG A 112 -5.80 3.26 6.58
C ARG A 112 -4.38 3.08 6.04
N ILE A 113 -4.17 2.19 5.07
CA ILE A 113 -2.86 1.95 4.45
C ILE A 113 -2.38 3.18 3.68
N SER A 114 -3.27 3.84 2.93
CA SER A 114 -2.94 5.05 2.16
C SER A 114 -2.54 6.21 3.07
N GLU A 115 -3.24 6.43 4.19
CA GLU A 115 -2.87 7.43 5.20
C GLU A 115 -1.50 7.15 5.82
N LEU A 116 -1.20 5.88 6.12
CA LEU A 116 0.10 5.45 6.66
C LEU A 116 1.22 5.63 5.64
N ALA A 117 0.99 5.26 4.37
CA ALA A 117 1.95 5.42 3.30
C ALA A 117 2.25 6.91 3.01
N ALA A 118 1.22 7.76 3.01
CA ALA A 118 1.38 9.21 2.85
C ALA A 118 2.18 9.83 4.02
N ALA A 119 1.94 9.39 5.26
CA ALA A 119 2.70 9.84 6.42
C ALA A 119 4.19 9.46 6.36
N ALA A 120 4.51 8.29 5.77
CA ALA A 120 5.88 7.83 5.53
C ALA A 120 6.57 8.56 4.36
N ALA A 121 5.83 8.91 3.29
CA ALA A 121 6.38 9.60 2.11
C ALA A 121 6.85 11.04 2.39
N VAL A 122 6.29 11.71 3.41
CA VAL A 122 6.63 13.10 3.79
C VAL A 122 7.99 13.21 4.53
N GLU A 123 8.65 12.09 4.83
CA GLU A 123 9.95 12.06 5.52
C GLU A 123 11.17 12.31 4.62
N VAL A 124 10.97 12.77 3.37
CA VAL A 124 12.06 13.20 2.48
C VAL A 124 11.77 14.56 1.85
N ALA A 125 11.45 15.56 2.68
CA ALA A 125 11.70 16.95 2.29
C ALA A 125 13.09 17.35 2.82
N PRO A 126 14.11 17.55 1.96
CA PRO A 126 15.34 18.19 2.42
C PRO A 126 14.96 19.56 3.00
N LYS A 127 15.41 19.81 4.23
CA LYS A 127 15.17 21.02 5.00
C LYS A 127 15.30 22.26 4.09
N PRO A 128 14.23 23.07 3.88
CA PRO A 128 14.38 24.33 3.16
C PRO A 128 15.16 25.26 4.08
N GLY A 129 16.43 25.50 3.76
CA GLY A 129 17.28 26.41 4.54
C GLY A 129 18.74 26.01 4.74
N ARG A 130 19.35 25.17 3.89
CA ARG A 130 20.83 25.16 3.79
C ARG A 130 21.28 25.98 2.59
N SER A 131 21.00 27.28 2.65
CA SER A 131 21.96 28.26 2.13
C SER A 131 23.13 28.22 3.11
N GLY A 132 24.26 27.68 2.67
CA GLY A 132 25.44 27.49 3.48
C GLY A 132 26.56 26.91 2.61
N GLU A 133 26.84 27.57 1.50
CA GLU A 133 28.24 27.75 1.11
C GLU A 133 28.93 28.57 2.22
N GLU A 134 30.23 28.37 2.39
CA GLU A 134 31.10 28.90 3.46
C GLU A 134 31.04 28.14 4.80
N ASP A 135 31.90 27.13 4.95
CA ASP A 135 33.15 27.25 5.73
C ASP A 135 33.79 25.84 5.85
N ALA A 136 34.60 25.47 4.86
CA ALA A 136 35.51 24.34 5.01
C ALA A 136 36.85 24.91 5.52
N PRO A 137 37.40 24.47 6.66
CA PRO A 137 38.62 25.06 7.20
C PRO A 137 39.79 24.84 6.21
N PRO A 138 40.61 25.87 5.96
CA PRO A 138 41.75 25.74 5.05
C PRO A 138 42.80 24.84 5.69
N ASN A 139 43.18 23.79 4.96
CA ASN A 139 44.27 22.91 5.36
C ASN A 139 45.59 23.67 5.16
N TYR A 140 46.24 24.07 6.24
CA TYR A 140 47.64 24.53 6.28
C TYR A 140 48.49 23.49 6.98
#